data_AF-A0A4Q2UWI4-F1
#
_entry.id   AF-A0A4Q2UWI4-F1
#
_cell.length_a   1.000
_cell.length_b   1.000
_cell.length_c   1.000
_cell.angle_alpha   90.00
_cell.angle_beta   90.00
_cell.angle_gamma   90.00
#
_symmetry.space_group_name_H-M   'P 1'
#
loop_
_entity.id
_entity.type
_entity.pdbx_description
1 polymer ?
#
loop_
_entity_poly.entity_id
_entity_poly.type
_entity_poly.pdbx_seq_one_letter_code
_entity_poly.pdbx_strand_id
1 'polypeptide(L)'
;MTTTLFTLSAAALAQTSYDIAPGEPAVFNGVEYGIEVLNERAQDVKTEEYNRYELGLYVTNKSGCAKLIFPRQTLFGTESNPNLLASFDCLNATGKRMTSKGGNLLARPFVVPYRETVKGTDGKDVVKTTNVQAGYILRNGESVSDRIIVIVPAGEKPRMRVRVREIIDNF
;
A
#
# COMPACT_ATOMS: atom_id res chain seq x y z
N MET A 1 -31.77 41.44 -17.81
CA MET A 1 -31.16 40.11 -18.08
C MET A 1 -29.96 39.98 -17.15
N THR A 2 -30.11 39.22 -16.06
CA THR A 2 -29.04 38.98 -15.07
C THR A 2 -28.68 37.50 -15.13
N THR A 3 -27.52 37.20 -15.68
CA THR A 3 -27.00 35.85 -15.84
C THR A 3 -26.28 35.46 -14.55
N THR A 4 -26.88 34.57 -13.76
CA THR A 4 -26.28 34.01 -12.55
C THR A 4 -25.32 32.90 -12.95
N LEU A 5 -24.02 33.10 -12.70
CA LEU A 5 -22.97 32.11 -12.94
C LEU A 5 -22.95 31.11 -11.76
N PHE A 6 -23.28 29.85 -12.01
CA PHE A 6 -23.27 28.79 -11.02
C PHE A 6 -21.90 28.10 -11.03
N THR A 7 -21.06 28.36 -10.04
CA THR A 7 -19.76 27.69 -9.87
C THR A 7 -19.95 26.34 -9.17
N LEU A 8 -19.75 25.26 -9.93
CA LEU A 8 -19.79 23.89 -9.41
C LEU A 8 -18.44 23.58 -8.74
N SER A 9 -18.38 23.63 -7.41
CA SER A 9 -17.23 23.22 -6.62
C SER A 9 -17.17 21.69 -6.56
N ALA A 10 -16.32 21.09 -7.40
CA ALA A 10 -16.00 19.67 -7.31
C ALA A 10 -15.19 19.40 -6.02
N ALA A 11 -15.77 18.64 -5.09
CA ALA A 11 -15.05 18.16 -3.92
C ALA A 11 -13.99 17.14 -4.36
N ALA A 12 -12.72 17.54 -4.36
CA ALA A 12 -11.61 16.63 -4.59
C ALA A 12 -11.46 15.72 -3.35
N LEU A 13 -11.65 14.41 -3.54
CA LEU A 13 -11.33 13.41 -2.52
C LEU A 13 -9.80 13.40 -2.34
N ALA A 14 -9.31 14.07 -1.30
CA ALA A 14 -7.89 14.12 -0.99
C ALA A 14 -7.44 12.75 -0.45
N GLN A 15 -6.41 12.16 -1.09
CA GLN A 15 -5.75 10.98 -0.53
C GLN A 15 -4.99 11.36 0.74
N THR A 16 -5.21 10.60 1.82
CA THR A 16 -4.56 10.83 3.11
C THR A 16 -3.07 10.50 3.02
N SER A 17 -2.22 11.45 3.40
CA SER A 17 -0.77 11.25 3.41
C SER A 17 -0.13 11.83 4.66
N TYR A 18 0.94 11.19 5.13
CA TYR A 18 1.66 11.54 6.35
C TYR A 18 3.16 11.54 6.08
N ASP A 19 3.87 12.52 6.64
CA ASP A 19 5.32 12.47 6.73
C ASP A 19 5.70 11.51 7.85
N ILE A 20 6.70 10.66 7.61
CA ILE A 20 7.15 9.63 8.55
C ILE A 20 8.67 9.60 8.63
N ALA A 21 9.18 9.17 9.78
CA ALA A 21 10.61 9.01 10.04
C ALA A 21 10.89 7.70 10.79
N PRO A 22 12.15 7.22 10.81
CA PRO A 22 12.52 6.06 11.61
C PRO A 22 12.16 6.28 13.08
N GLY A 23 11.35 5.38 13.66
CA GLY A 23 10.85 5.50 15.04
C GLY A 23 9.62 6.39 15.21
N GLU A 24 9.15 7.06 14.15
CA GLU A 24 7.97 7.93 14.15
C GLU A 24 6.97 7.48 13.07
N PRO A 25 6.27 6.34 13.29
CA PRO A 25 5.30 5.84 12.33
C PRO A 25 4.00 6.67 12.34
N ALA A 26 3.32 6.70 11.19
CA ALA A 26 1.96 7.21 11.11
C ALA A 26 0.96 6.12 11.54
N VAL A 27 -0.09 6.50 12.27
CA VAL A 27 -1.16 5.58 12.66
C VAL A 27 -2.49 6.08 12.08
N PHE A 28 -3.19 5.20 11.38
CA PHE A 28 -4.49 5.48 10.79
C PHE A 28 -5.40 4.25 10.91
N ASN A 29 -6.61 4.42 11.46
CA ASN A 29 -7.60 3.35 11.71
C ASN A 29 -7.03 2.11 12.44
N GLY A 30 -6.11 2.35 13.40
CA GLY A 30 -5.44 1.29 14.15
C GLY A 30 -4.40 0.51 13.34
N VAL A 31 -4.04 0.98 12.14
CA VAL A 31 -2.94 0.44 11.34
C VAL A 31 -1.75 1.39 11.44
N GLU A 32 -0.58 0.84 11.74
CA GLU A 32 0.69 1.55 11.85
C GLU A 32 1.47 1.43 10.53
N TYR A 33 2.01 2.55 10.06
CA TYR A 33 2.75 2.69 8.82
C TYR A 33 4.10 3.32 9.12
N GLY A 34 5.19 2.63 8.84
CA GLY A 34 6.50 3.13 9.23
C GLY A 34 7.63 2.65 8.37
N ILE A 35 8.82 3.15 8.73
CA ILE A 35 10.08 2.79 8.11
C ILE A 35 11.13 2.47 9.17
N GLU A 36 12.15 1.72 8.75
CA GLU A 36 13.37 1.48 9.50
C GLU A 36 14.59 1.66 8.56
N VAL A 37 15.70 2.17 9.11
CA VAL A 37 16.97 2.24 8.37
C VAL A 37 17.72 0.95 8.66
N LEU A 38 17.84 0.10 7.64
CA LEU A 38 18.54 -1.18 7.74
C LEU A 38 20.05 -1.01 7.49
N ASN A 39 20.42 -0.07 6.62
CA ASN A 39 21.81 0.20 6.26
C ASN A 39 21.97 1.61 5.69
N GLU A 40 23.15 2.19 5.90
CA GLU A 40 23.55 3.48 5.37
C GLU A 40 24.98 3.38 4.82
N ARG A 41 25.20 3.90 3.61
CA ARG A 41 26.52 3.98 2.99
C ARG A 41 26.69 5.31 2.26
N ALA A 42 27.72 6.06 2.61
CA ALA A 42 28.22 7.14 1.77
C ALA A 42 28.99 6.53 0.57
N GLN A 43 28.78 7.09 -0.62
CA GLN A 43 29.53 6.69 -1.82
C GLN A 43 29.94 7.90 -2.65
N ASP A 44 31.22 7.90 -3.02
CA ASP A 44 31.80 8.89 -3.93
C ASP A 44 32.14 8.20 -5.24
N VAL A 45 31.54 8.67 -6.33
CA VAL A 45 31.77 8.09 -7.66
C VAL A 45 32.20 9.18 -8.61
N LYS A 46 33.53 9.26 -8.79
CA LYS A 46 34.28 10.10 -9.73
C LYS A 46 34.07 11.63 -9.60
N THR A 47 32.85 12.12 -9.40
CA THR A 47 32.53 13.56 -9.31
C THR A 47 31.25 13.88 -8.53
N GLU A 48 30.52 12.89 -8.02
CA GLU A 48 29.28 13.11 -7.27
C GLU A 48 29.26 12.27 -6.00
N GLU A 49 28.99 12.94 -4.88
CA GLU A 49 28.80 12.32 -3.57
C GLU A 49 27.31 12.08 -3.34
N TYR A 50 26.96 10.90 -2.82
CA TYR A 50 25.59 10.59 -2.42
C TYR A 50 25.54 9.61 -1.26
N ASN A 51 24.45 9.66 -0.51
CA ASN A 51 24.16 8.67 0.53
C ASN A 51 23.16 7.65 0.01
N ARG A 52 23.50 6.37 0.16
CA ARG A 52 22.64 5.23 -0.17
C ARG A 52 22.08 4.63 1.11
N TYR A 53 20.75 4.58 1.20
CA TYR A 53 20.03 3.97 2.31
C TYR A 53 19.30 2.72 1.87
N GLU A 54 19.39 1.66 2.68
CA GLU A 54 18.51 0.51 2.61
C GLU A 54 17.44 0.70 3.70
N LEU A 55 16.19 0.81 3.27
CA LEU A 55 15.06 1.06 4.15
C LEU A 55 14.15 -0.17 4.20
N GLY A 56 13.74 -0.56 5.40
CA GLY A 56 12.61 -1.46 5.61
C GLY A 56 11.33 -0.62 5.68
N LEU A 57 10.35 -0.96 4.85
CA LEU A 57 8.99 -0.39 4.91
C LEU A 57 8.11 -1.39 5.64
N TYR A 58 7.17 -0.93 6.47
CA TYR A 58 6.19 -1.82 7.08
C TYR A 58 4.81 -1.19 7.25
N VAL A 59 3.80 -2.08 7.23
CA VAL A 59 2.42 -1.83 7.61
C VAL A 59 2.03 -2.88 8.63
N THR A 60 1.64 -2.48 9.84
CA THR A 60 1.24 -3.40 10.92
C THR A 60 -0.17 -3.09 11.38
N ASN A 61 -1.06 -4.07 11.36
CA ASN A 61 -2.41 -3.89 11.89
C ASN A 61 -2.43 -4.09 13.41
N LYS A 62 -2.70 -3.01 14.14
CA LYS A 62 -2.85 -2.98 15.61
C LYS A 62 -4.28 -2.61 16.03
N SER A 63 -5.25 -2.76 15.13
CA SER A 63 -6.63 -2.28 15.34
C SER A 63 -7.48 -3.17 16.25
N GLY A 64 -7.02 -4.37 16.58
CA GLY A 64 -7.80 -5.37 17.32
C GLY A 64 -8.65 -6.28 16.43
N CYS A 65 -8.87 -5.92 15.16
CA CYS A 65 -9.69 -6.68 14.20
C CYS A 65 -8.94 -6.93 12.89
N ALA A 66 -9.37 -7.92 12.12
CA ALA A 66 -8.86 -8.13 10.76
C ALA A 66 -9.43 -7.07 9.81
N LYS A 67 -8.59 -6.51 8.94
CA LYS A 67 -9.01 -5.56 7.90
C LYS A 67 -9.23 -6.31 6.59
N LEU A 68 -10.45 -6.27 6.07
CA LEU A 68 -10.81 -6.86 4.78
C LEU A 68 -10.80 -5.78 3.69
N ILE A 69 -10.20 -6.10 2.56
CA ILE A 69 -10.05 -5.19 1.43
C ILE A 69 -10.67 -5.86 0.21
N PHE A 70 -11.78 -5.31 -0.26
CA PHE A 70 -12.48 -5.79 -1.43
C PHE A 70 -12.09 -4.97 -2.67
N PRO A 71 -11.92 -5.60 -3.84
CA PRO A 71 -11.76 -4.88 -5.09
C PRO A 71 -12.95 -3.94 -5.32
N ARG A 72 -12.68 -2.65 -5.58
CA ARG A 72 -13.73 -1.69 -5.92
C ARG A 72 -13.97 -1.67 -7.43
N GLN A 73 -15.25 -1.64 -7.81
CA GLN A 73 -15.63 -1.32 -9.17
C GLN A 73 -15.65 0.20 -9.35
N THR A 74 -15.03 0.66 -10.43
CA THR A 74 -14.99 2.06 -10.84
C THR A 74 -15.73 2.21 -12.16
N LEU A 75 -16.03 3.46 -12.57
CA LEU A 75 -16.68 3.75 -13.85
C LEU A 75 -15.88 3.22 -15.07
N PHE A 76 -14.59 2.96 -14.90
CA PHE A 76 -13.69 2.46 -15.96
C PHE A 76 -13.30 0.98 -15.78
N GLY A 77 -14.03 0.24 -14.95
CA GLY A 77 -13.78 -1.16 -14.63
C GLY A 77 -13.23 -1.36 -13.22
N THR A 78 -12.57 -2.49 -12.97
CA THR A 78 -12.01 -2.81 -11.65
C THR A 78 -10.77 -1.98 -11.39
N GLU A 79 -10.63 -1.48 -10.15
CA GLU A 79 -9.44 -0.79 -9.68
C GLU A 79 -8.16 -1.58 -9.98
N SER A 80 -7.10 -0.90 -10.41
CA SER A 80 -5.86 -1.52 -10.89
C SER A 80 -5.03 -2.17 -9.77
N ASN A 81 -5.05 -1.62 -8.56
CA ASN A 81 -4.30 -2.12 -7.41
C ASN A 81 -5.22 -2.36 -6.19
N PRO A 82 -6.14 -3.32 -6.27
CA PRO A 82 -7.15 -3.54 -5.25
C PRO A 82 -6.57 -4.05 -3.92
N ASN A 83 -5.30 -4.45 -3.88
CA ASN A 83 -4.59 -4.92 -2.70
C ASN A 83 -3.59 -3.93 -2.11
N LEU A 84 -3.48 -2.71 -2.66
CA LEU A 84 -2.56 -1.72 -2.12
C LEU A 84 -2.95 -1.37 -0.68
N LEU A 85 -2.01 -1.45 0.24
CA LEU A 85 -2.16 -1.01 1.63
C LEU A 85 -1.66 0.43 1.80
N ALA A 86 -0.45 0.70 1.29
CA ALA A 86 0.16 2.02 1.33
C ALA A 86 1.23 2.16 0.24
N SER A 87 1.44 3.40 -0.19
CA SER A 87 2.57 3.80 -1.03
C SER A 87 3.51 4.68 -0.22
N PHE A 88 4.79 4.32 -0.19
CA PHE A 88 5.85 5.05 0.46
C PHE A 88 6.68 5.76 -0.59
N ASP A 89 6.93 7.06 -0.41
CA ASP A 89 7.82 7.82 -1.27
C ASP A 89 8.92 8.49 -0.45
N CYS A 90 10.12 8.49 -1.00
CA CYS A 90 11.25 9.27 -0.54
C CYS A 90 11.32 10.56 -1.36
N LEU A 91 10.94 11.68 -0.76
CA LEU A 91 10.75 12.97 -1.45
C LEU A 91 12.05 13.55 -2.00
N ASN A 92 13.18 13.26 -1.34
CA ASN A 92 14.51 13.68 -1.78
C ASN A 92 15.30 12.55 -2.46
N ALA A 93 14.66 11.44 -2.86
CA ALA A 93 15.33 10.42 -3.64
C ALA A 93 15.62 10.91 -5.06
N THR A 94 16.90 10.82 -5.44
CA THR A 94 17.41 11.27 -6.74
C THR A 94 17.00 10.33 -7.89
N GLY A 95 16.83 9.03 -7.60
CA GLY A 95 16.62 7.99 -8.62
C GLY A 95 17.89 7.64 -9.41
N LYS A 96 19.07 8.08 -8.95
CA LYS A 96 20.36 7.70 -9.56
C LYS A 96 20.50 6.18 -9.60
N ARG A 97 21.22 5.67 -10.61
CA ARG A 97 21.46 4.22 -10.79
C ARG A 97 20.18 3.37 -10.85
N MET A 98 19.08 3.95 -11.33
CA MET A 98 17.78 3.27 -11.42
C MET A 98 17.27 2.75 -10.06
N THR A 99 17.73 3.36 -8.95
CA THR A 99 17.21 3.00 -7.62
C THR A 99 15.82 3.56 -7.42
N SER A 100 15.00 2.86 -6.64
CA SER A 100 13.64 3.29 -6.39
C SER A 100 13.59 4.65 -5.67
N LYS A 101 12.49 5.37 -5.88
CA LYS A 101 12.12 6.54 -5.09
C LYS A 101 11.08 6.21 -4.01
N GLY A 102 10.68 4.95 -3.90
CA GLY A 102 9.59 4.54 -3.02
C GLY A 102 9.29 3.05 -3.09
N GLY A 103 8.19 2.64 -2.49
CA GLY A 103 7.73 1.25 -2.50
C GLY A 103 6.24 1.16 -2.19
N ASN A 104 5.61 0.09 -2.67
CA ASN A 104 4.21 -0.20 -2.39
C ASN A 104 4.14 -1.45 -1.52
N LEU A 105 3.36 -1.39 -0.44
CA LEU A 105 3.05 -2.57 0.36
C LEU A 105 1.65 -3.07 -0.01
N LEU A 106 1.55 -4.37 -0.28
CA LEU A 106 0.35 -5.02 -0.79
C LEU A 106 -0.16 -6.06 0.21
N ALA A 107 -1.48 -6.10 0.41
CA ALA A 107 -2.13 -7.12 1.20
C ALA A 107 -2.15 -8.48 0.50
N ARG A 108 -2.22 -9.55 1.31
CA ARG A 108 -2.30 -10.93 0.81
C ARG A 108 -3.72 -11.29 0.40
N PRO A 109 -3.91 -12.13 -0.63
CA PRO A 109 -5.23 -12.62 -1.01
C PRO A 109 -5.95 -13.31 0.16
N PHE A 110 -7.26 -13.06 0.26
CA PHE A 110 -8.17 -13.78 1.14
C PHE A 110 -8.99 -14.76 0.30
N VAL A 111 -8.83 -16.05 0.58
CA VAL A 111 -9.43 -17.14 -0.19
C VAL A 111 -10.40 -17.92 0.70
N VAL A 112 -11.60 -18.18 0.20
CA VAL A 112 -12.67 -18.88 0.92
C VAL A 112 -13.03 -20.15 0.15
N PRO A 113 -13.18 -21.31 0.83
CA PRO A 113 -13.66 -22.53 0.19
C PRO A 113 -15.14 -22.40 -0.13
N TYR A 114 -15.49 -22.45 -1.41
CA TYR A 114 -16.86 -22.48 -1.91
C TYR A 114 -17.23 -23.90 -2.32
N ARG A 115 -18.39 -24.39 -1.87
CA ARG A 115 -18.90 -25.72 -2.25
C ARG A 115 -19.92 -25.53 -3.37
N GLU A 116 -19.62 -26.12 -4.52
CA GLU A 116 -20.49 -26.12 -5.68
C GLU A 116 -20.95 -27.54 -5.98
N THR A 117 -22.24 -27.71 -6.25
CA THR A 117 -22.78 -28.97 -6.75
C THR A 117 -22.65 -28.99 -8.27
N VAL A 118 -21.78 -29.84 -8.78
CA VAL A 118 -21.56 -30.04 -10.23
C VAL A 118 -22.10 -31.41 -10.63
N LYS A 119 -22.74 -31.49 -11.80
CA LYS A 119 -23.14 -32.77 -12.37
C LYS A 119 -21.90 -33.54 -12.82
N GLY A 120 -21.68 -34.71 -12.25
CA GLY A 120 -20.65 -35.64 -12.70
C GLY A 120 -20.96 -36.19 -14.09
N THR A 121 -19.96 -36.80 -14.72
CA THR A 121 -20.10 -37.51 -16.01
C THR A 121 -21.21 -38.57 -16.01
N ASP A 122 -21.58 -39.05 -14.82
CA ASP A 122 -22.57 -40.10 -14.61
C ASP A 122 -23.99 -39.53 -14.35
N GLY A 123 -24.18 -38.21 -14.50
CA GLY A 123 -25.44 -37.51 -14.27
C GLY A 123 -25.83 -37.31 -12.80
N LYS A 124 -25.01 -37.80 -11.85
CA LYS A 124 -25.19 -37.61 -10.41
C LYS A 124 -24.59 -36.29 -9.95
N ASP A 125 -25.21 -35.69 -8.95
CA ASP A 125 -24.72 -34.49 -8.31
C ASP A 125 -23.49 -34.81 -7.44
N VAL A 126 -22.37 -34.14 -7.73
CA VAL A 126 -21.10 -34.26 -6.99
C VAL A 126 -20.79 -32.91 -6.37
N VAL A 127 -20.54 -32.88 -5.06
CA VAL A 127 -20.13 -31.66 -4.36
C VAL A 127 -18.63 -31.46 -4.56
N LYS A 128 -18.25 -30.39 -5.26
CA LYS A 128 -16.87 -29.95 -5.47
C LYS A 128 -16.59 -28.74 -4.59
N THR A 129 -15.45 -28.77 -3.89
CA THR A 129 -14.96 -27.57 -3.17
C THR A 129 -13.96 -26.84 -4.04
N THR A 130 -14.24 -25.57 -4.34
CA THR A 130 -13.41 -24.68 -5.14
C THR A 130 -12.99 -23.50 -4.27
N ASN A 131 -11.69 -23.19 -4.26
CA ASN A 131 -11.16 -22.04 -3.55
C ASN A 131 -11.38 -20.76 -4.37
N VAL A 132 -12.16 -19.83 -3.84
CA VAL A 132 -12.49 -18.56 -4.50
C VAL A 132 -11.82 -17.41 -3.74
N GLN A 133 -11.14 -16.53 -4.45
CA GLN A 133 -10.57 -15.32 -3.86
C GLN A 133 -11.70 -14.31 -3.57
N ALA A 134 -11.99 -14.08 -2.30
CA ALA A 134 -13.02 -13.15 -1.86
C ALA A 134 -12.51 -11.71 -1.76
N GLY A 135 -11.20 -11.51 -1.62
CA GLY A 135 -10.60 -10.18 -1.53
C GLY A 135 -9.15 -10.25 -1.08
N TYR A 136 -8.74 -9.30 -0.25
CA TYR A 136 -7.46 -9.26 0.44
C TYR A 136 -7.68 -9.02 1.93
N ILE A 137 -6.70 -9.41 2.75
CA ILE A 137 -6.81 -9.31 4.21
C ILE A 137 -5.50 -8.85 4.82
N LEU A 138 -5.61 -8.05 5.88
CA LEU A 138 -4.54 -7.74 6.82
C LEU A 138 -5.03 -8.11 8.23
N ARG A 139 -4.57 -9.23 8.79
CA ARG A 139 -5.06 -9.75 10.07
C ARG A 139 -4.60 -8.87 11.23
N ASN A 140 -5.32 -8.92 12.35
CA ASN A 140 -4.86 -8.26 13.57
C ASN A 140 -3.49 -8.83 13.99
N GLY A 141 -2.54 -7.95 14.29
CA GLY A 141 -1.14 -8.28 14.59
C GLY A 141 -0.28 -8.64 13.38
N GLU A 142 -0.84 -8.74 12.16
CA GLU A 142 -0.07 -9.01 10.96
C GLU A 142 0.74 -7.77 10.54
N SER A 143 2.01 -8.01 10.18
CA SER A 143 2.88 -7.01 9.57
C SER A 143 3.25 -7.44 8.15
N VAL A 144 3.07 -6.52 7.20
CA VAL A 144 3.52 -6.64 5.83
C VAL A 144 4.69 -5.69 5.65
N SER A 145 5.80 -6.20 5.13
CA SER A 145 7.04 -5.43 4.98
C SER A 145 7.71 -5.68 3.65
N ASP A 146 8.48 -4.71 3.17
CA ASP A 146 9.35 -4.81 2.00
C ASP A 146 10.61 -3.97 2.19
N ARG A 147 11.62 -4.18 1.36
CA ARG A 147 12.88 -3.43 1.41
C ARG A 147 13.08 -2.62 0.14
N ILE A 148 13.48 -1.37 0.32
CA ILE A 148 13.83 -0.49 -0.79
C ILE A 148 15.22 0.08 -0.61
N ILE A 149 15.86 0.41 -1.73
CA ILE A 149 17.10 1.16 -1.76
C ILE A 149 16.81 2.53 -2.33
N VAL A 150 17.15 3.57 -1.58
CA VAL A 150 17.02 4.97 -2.00
C VAL A 150 18.37 5.65 -1.99
N ILE A 151 18.59 6.53 -2.96
CA ILE A 151 19.78 7.38 -3.05
C ILE A 151 19.35 8.83 -2.88
N VAL A 152 19.92 9.49 -1.87
CA VAL A 152 19.65 10.90 -1.53
C VAL A 152 20.95 11.72 -1.70
N PRO A 153 20.86 13.06 -1.80
CA PRO A 153 22.04 13.92 -1.82
C PRO A 153 22.97 13.66 -0.63
N ALA A 154 24.27 13.88 -0.82
CA ALA A 154 25.25 13.72 0.26
C ALA A 154 24.90 14.60 1.47
N GLY A 155 25.02 14.01 2.67
CA GLY A 155 24.69 14.68 3.93
C GLY A 155 23.19 14.79 4.24
N GLU A 156 22.30 14.41 3.32
CA GLU A 156 20.86 14.36 3.59
C GLU A 156 20.41 12.99 4.10
N LYS A 157 19.32 13.00 4.89
CA LYS A 157 18.59 11.80 5.31
C LYS A 157 17.36 11.58 4.42
N PRO A 158 16.86 10.34 4.27
CA PRO A 158 15.62 10.08 3.53
C PRO A 158 14.44 10.82 4.14
N ARG A 159 13.73 11.61 3.33
CA ARG A 159 12.49 12.30 3.71
C ARG A 159 11.31 11.48 3.22
N MET A 160 10.71 10.70 4.10
CA MET A 160 9.68 9.73 3.72
C MET A 160 8.27 10.29 3.91
N ARG A 161 7.40 9.96 2.96
CA ARG A 161 5.97 10.20 3.01
C ARG A 161 5.22 8.92 2.70
N VAL A 162 4.19 8.62 3.47
CA VAL A 162 3.27 7.51 3.19
C VAL A 162 1.94 8.05 2.72
N ARG A 163 1.43 7.53 1.61
CA ARG A 163 0.04 7.66 1.17
C ARG A 163 -0.72 6.43 1.62
N VAL A 164 -1.67 6.62 2.51
CA VAL A 164 -2.49 5.56 3.06
C VAL A 164 -3.70 5.34 2.17
N ARG A 165 -3.96 4.10 1.78
CA ARG A 165 -5.24 3.75 1.17
C ARG A 165 -6.23 3.49 2.29
N GLU A 166 -7.36 4.18 2.25
CA GLU A 166 -8.42 3.98 3.22
C GLU A 166 -8.94 2.54 3.17
N ILE A 167 -8.77 1.83 4.28
CA ILE A 167 -9.38 0.53 4.50
C ILE A 167 -10.66 0.78 5.29
N ILE A 168 -11.79 0.45 4.69
CA ILE A 168 -13.09 0.70 5.30
C ILE A 168 -13.32 -0.32 6.41
N ASP A 169 -13.55 0.17 7.62
CA ASP A 169 -14.01 -0.60 8.77
C ASP A 169 -15.52 -0.73 8.72
N ASN A 170 -16.04 -1.53 7.79
CA ASN A 170 -17.42 -1.97 7.87
C ASN A 170 -17.42 -3.27 8.67
N PHE A 171 -18.06 -3.24 9.84
CA PHE A 171 -18.78 -4.31 10.57
C PHE A 171 -18.61 -4.13 12.09
#